data_AF-A0A9P4SKK9-F1
#
_entry.id   AF-A0A9P4SKK9-F1
#
_cell.length_a   1.000
_cell.length_b   1.000
_cell.length_c   1.000
_cell.angle_alpha   90.00
_cell.angle_beta   90.00
_cell.angle_gamma   90.00
#
_symmetry.space_group_name_H-M   'P 1'
#
loop_
_entity.id
_entity.type
_entity.pdbx_description
1 polymer ?
#
loop_
_entity_poly.entity_id
_entity_poly.type
_entity_poly.pdbx_seq_one_letter_code
_entity_poly.pdbx_strand_id
1 'polypeptide(L)'
;MSTEFISFQPPPGDVFTHYDRTAPFSSQPSNIPQIFKDAMKVREEVFVKEQHCTLENELDEDDPRSFHWVVYASVGQKSDSPQNTHRDPIATDGNGNNGNGNGAGTQEEERRKSETTATRMPVGVVRLVPPPHPPHPTPGSSHAMDNSEGAPPVADPSNRTSMHDGVEPYIKLGRLATVPVFRGMGLSKLLVNSALDWARDNPEAVLPPPSPAVKEAARLDGKGEEEERWMGLVLVHAQKAVEKVWKRFGFETDEGMGIWYEEGIEHIGMWRRLKVKEI
;
A
#
# COMPACT_ATOMS: atom_id res chain seq x y z
N MET A 1 21.42 11.55 1.29
CA MET A 1 20.80 10.24 1.05
C MET A 1 19.47 10.24 1.79
N SER A 2 18.34 10.15 1.09
CA SER A 2 17.02 10.17 1.73
C SER A 2 16.84 8.88 2.52
N THR A 3 16.61 8.98 3.82
CA THR A 3 16.04 7.90 4.61
C THR A 3 14.66 7.59 4.02
N GLU A 4 14.56 6.59 3.14
CA GLU A 4 13.29 6.16 2.58
C GLU A 4 12.39 5.63 3.70
N PHE A 5 11.40 6.44 4.04
CA PHE A 5 10.36 6.16 5.02
C PHE A 5 9.26 5.25 4.43
N ILE A 6 9.21 5.14 3.10
CA ILE A 6 8.28 4.31 2.34
C ILE A 6 9.11 3.42 1.40
N SER A 7 8.81 2.13 1.38
CA SER A 7 9.32 1.19 0.38
C SER A 7 8.24 0.86 -0.64
N PHE A 8 8.65 0.69 -1.90
CA PHE A 8 7.80 0.31 -3.01
C PHE A 8 8.11 -1.13 -3.45
N GLN A 9 7.07 -1.92 -3.67
CA GLN A 9 7.14 -3.28 -4.20
C GLN A 9 6.31 -3.35 -5.49
N PRO A 10 6.95 -3.57 -6.67
CA PRO A 10 6.23 -3.83 -7.92
C PRO A 10 5.54 -5.20 -7.88
N PRO A 11 4.67 -5.52 -8.87
CA PRO A 11 3.95 -6.77 -8.97
C PRO A 11 4.90 -7.97 -8.81
N PRO A 12 4.73 -8.77 -7.76
CA PRO A 12 5.62 -9.88 -7.44
C PRO A 12 5.39 -11.11 -8.33
N GLY A 13 4.28 -11.16 -9.08
CA GLY A 13 3.97 -12.25 -10.02
C GLY A 13 3.87 -13.61 -9.34
N ASP A 14 4.39 -14.64 -10.02
CA ASP A 14 4.28 -16.04 -9.62
C ASP A 14 5.11 -16.41 -8.38
N VAL A 15 5.79 -15.45 -7.75
CA VAL A 15 6.52 -15.70 -6.50
C VAL A 15 5.57 -16.18 -5.38
N PHE A 16 4.26 -15.94 -5.51
CA PHE A 16 3.23 -16.38 -4.58
C PHE A 16 2.67 -17.79 -4.79
N THR A 17 3.14 -18.54 -5.80
CA THR A 17 2.70 -19.95 -5.98
C THR A 17 2.91 -20.81 -4.73
N HIS A 18 3.82 -20.41 -3.84
CA HIS A 18 4.13 -21.11 -2.59
C HIS A 18 3.80 -20.30 -1.32
N TYR A 19 3.00 -19.23 -1.43
CA TYR A 19 2.54 -18.51 -0.24
C TYR A 19 1.51 -19.37 0.50
N ASP A 20 1.71 -19.59 1.80
CA ASP A 20 0.77 -20.34 2.64
C ASP A 20 -0.24 -19.37 3.27
N ARG A 21 -1.46 -19.33 2.74
CA ARG A 21 -2.55 -18.45 3.24
C ARG A 21 -2.97 -18.76 4.67
N THR A 22 -2.63 -19.94 5.19
CA THR A 22 -2.99 -20.37 6.56
C THR A 22 -1.91 -20.04 7.59
N ALA A 23 -0.73 -19.60 7.13
CA ALA A 23 0.41 -19.28 7.98
C ALA A 23 0.64 -17.76 8.09
N PRO A 24 1.12 -17.26 9.25
CA PRO A 24 1.43 -15.84 9.40
C PRO A 24 2.62 -15.43 8.54
N PHE A 25 2.75 -14.12 8.27
CA PHE A 25 3.81 -13.52 7.44
C PHE A 25 5.22 -13.98 7.83
N SER A 26 5.46 -14.23 9.12
CA SER A 26 6.75 -14.62 9.69
C SER A 26 7.17 -16.05 9.32
N SER A 27 6.21 -16.90 8.97
CA SER A 27 6.43 -18.30 8.63
C SER A 27 6.50 -18.54 7.12
N GLN A 28 6.39 -17.47 6.33
CA GLN A 28 6.37 -17.57 4.87
C GLN A 28 7.75 -17.92 4.29
N PRO A 29 7.80 -18.66 3.17
CA PRO A 29 9.04 -19.02 2.48
C PRO A 29 9.98 -17.83 2.21
N SER A 30 11.30 -18.09 2.18
CA SER A 30 12.32 -17.04 2.03
C SER A 30 12.34 -16.37 0.66
N ASN A 31 11.74 -16.98 -0.37
CA ASN A 31 11.61 -16.41 -1.71
C ASN A 31 10.53 -15.31 -1.79
N ILE A 32 9.62 -15.22 -0.81
CA ILE A 32 8.63 -14.15 -0.75
C ILE A 32 9.34 -12.81 -0.47
N PRO A 33 9.11 -11.74 -1.26
CA PRO A 33 9.80 -10.47 -1.07
C PRO A 33 9.60 -9.88 0.32
N GLN A 34 10.66 -9.36 0.94
CA GLN A 34 10.59 -8.84 2.30
C GLN A 34 9.60 -7.68 2.43
N ILE A 35 9.53 -6.78 1.45
CA ILE A 35 8.57 -5.65 1.46
C ILE A 35 7.13 -6.18 1.45
N PHE A 36 6.87 -7.27 0.71
CA PHE A 36 5.55 -7.90 0.74
C PHE A 36 5.26 -8.57 2.09
N LYS A 37 6.22 -9.28 2.70
CA LYS A 37 6.05 -9.80 4.06
C LYS A 37 5.76 -8.69 5.08
N ASP A 38 6.40 -7.53 4.91
CA ASP A 38 6.16 -6.36 5.75
C ASP A 38 4.76 -5.76 5.53
N ALA A 39 4.27 -5.73 4.28
CA ALA A 39 2.89 -5.39 3.97
C ALA A 39 1.92 -6.36 4.66
N MET A 40 2.14 -7.67 4.53
CA MET A 40 1.33 -8.72 5.17
C MET A 40 1.35 -8.61 6.69
N LYS A 41 2.50 -8.31 7.30
CA LYS A 41 2.58 -8.02 8.73
C LYS A 41 1.61 -6.91 9.15
N VAL A 42 1.59 -5.78 8.44
CA VAL A 42 0.67 -4.68 8.78
C VAL A 42 -0.79 -5.08 8.56
N ARG A 43 -1.08 -5.80 7.47
CA ARG A 43 -2.41 -6.32 7.16
C ARG A 43 -2.92 -7.28 8.24
N GLU A 44 -2.11 -8.23 8.68
CA GLU A 44 -2.45 -9.15 9.78
C GLU A 44 -2.71 -8.42 11.10
N GLU A 45 -1.89 -7.42 11.45
CA GLU A 45 -2.12 -6.63 12.67
C GLU A 45 -3.46 -5.88 12.64
N VAL A 46 -3.90 -5.40 11.47
CA VAL A 46 -5.08 -4.54 11.35
C VAL A 46 -6.34 -5.33 10.97
N PHE A 47 -6.29 -6.13 9.91
CA PHE A 47 -7.46 -6.84 9.41
C PHE A 47 -7.74 -8.11 10.21
N VAL A 48 -6.72 -8.91 10.52
CA VAL A 48 -6.91 -10.18 11.25
C VAL A 48 -7.07 -9.94 12.75
N LYS A 49 -6.10 -9.27 13.39
CA LYS A 49 -6.10 -9.13 14.86
C LYS A 49 -7.11 -8.11 15.36
N GLU A 50 -7.23 -6.96 14.70
CA GLU A 50 -8.11 -5.88 15.14
C GLU A 50 -9.52 -5.97 14.55
N GLN A 51 -9.65 -6.25 13.24
CA GLN A 51 -10.97 -6.32 12.59
C GLN A 51 -11.56 -7.73 12.55
N HIS A 52 -10.83 -8.74 13.01
CA HIS A 52 -11.28 -10.13 13.08
C HIS A 52 -11.61 -10.78 11.72
N CYS A 53 -11.01 -10.30 10.63
CA CYS A 53 -11.04 -10.96 9.33
C CYS A 53 -10.24 -12.27 9.36
N THR A 54 -10.58 -13.21 8.48
CA THR A 54 -9.88 -14.50 8.41
C THR A 54 -8.50 -14.33 7.77
N LEU A 55 -7.46 -14.93 8.35
CA LEU A 55 -6.09 -14.84 7.80
C LEU A 55 -6.00 -15.30 6.34
N GLU A 56 -6.73 -16.37 6.00
CA GLU A 56 -6.77 -16.90 4.64
C GLU A 56 -7.24 -15.86 3.63
N ASN A 57 -8.04 -14.88 4.04
CA ASN A 57 -8.61 -13.86 3.17
C ASN A 57 -7.65 -12.67 2.93
N GLU A 58 -6.49 -12.66 3.58
CA GLU A 58 -5.47 -11.63 3.41
C GLU A 58 -4.55 -11.85 2.21
N LEU A 59 -4.65 -12.95 1.47
CA LEU A 59 -4.01 -13.04 0.15
C LEU A 59 -5.09 -13.34 -0.88
N ASP A 60 -5.21 -12.51 -1.90
CA ASP A 60 -6.19 -12.73 -2.99
C ASP A 60 -5.51 -12.85 -4.36
N GLU A 61 -6.31 -13.05 -5.40
CA GLU A 61 -5.83 -13.16 -6.78
C GLU A 61 -5.23 -11.86 -7.35
N ASP A 62 -5.47 -10.72 -6.71
CA ASP A 62 -4.92 -9.43 -7.12
C ASP A 62 -3.51 -9.19 -6.55
N ASP A 63 -3.15 -9.79 -5.42
CA ASP A 63 -1.82 -9.59 -4.81
C ASP A 63 -0.65 -9.86 -5.78
N PRO A 64 -0.62 -10.95 -6.59
CA PRO A 64 0.43 -11.19 -7.58
C PRO A 64 0.62 -10.06 -8.61
N ARG A 65 -0.46 -9.38 -8.99
CA ARG A 65 -0.48 -8.32 -10.01
C ARG A 65 -0.41 -6.91 -9.42
N SER A 66 -0.38 -6.78 -8.09
CA SER A 66 -0.53 -5.50 -7.41
C SER A 66 0.79 -4.84 -7.01
N PHE A 67 0.76 -3.52 -6.98
CA PHE A 67 1.82 -2.68 -6.45
C PHE A 67 1.56 -2.39 -4.97
N HIS A 68 2.61 -2.39 -4.15
CA HIS A 68 2.49 -2.18 -2.72
C HIS A 68 3.43 -1.09 -2.23
N TRP A 69 2.94 -0.26 -1.30
CA TRP A 69 3.75 0.71 -0.56
C TRP A 69 3.67 0.40 0.92
N VAL A 70 4.81 0.33 1.57
CA VAL A 70 4.92 0.09 3.01
C VAL A 70 5.65 1.23 3.65
N VAL A 71 5.06 1.83 4.69
CA VAL A 71 5.69 2.91 5.47
C VAL A 71 6.28 2.35 6.76
N TYR A 72 7.48 2.81 7.12
CA TYR A 72 8.25 2.29 8.25
C TYR A 72 8.49 3.35 9.32
N ALA A 73 8.27 3.00 10.57
CA ALA A 73 8.72 3.80 11.71
C ALA A 73 10.13 3.35 12.16
N SER A 74 10.95 4.31 12.55
CA SER A 74 12.23 4.04 13.21
C SER A 74 11.98 3.80 14.70
N VAL A 75 12.34 2.61 15.20
CA VAL A 75 12.25 2.28 16.63
C VAL A 75 13.67 2.16 17.17
N GLY A 76 14.04 3.06 18.08
CA GLY A 76 15.34 3.00 18.74
C GLY A 76 15.44 1.75 19.62
N GLN A 77 16.51 0.97 19.45
CA GLN A 77 16.85 -0.05 20.43
C GLN A 77 17.21 0.65 21.74
N LYS A 78 16.39 0.48 22.79
CA LYS A 78 16.86 0.80 24.14
C LYS A 78 17.99 -0.17 24.45
N SER A 79 19.22 0.31 24.40
CA SER A 79 20.34 -0.40 24.99
C SER A 79 20.10 -0.41 26.50
N ASP A 80 19.55 -1.50 27.03
CA ASP A 80 19.65 -1.82 28.45
C ASP A 80 21.12 -2.13 28.74
N SER A 81 21.92 -1.07 28.86
CA SER A 81 23.27 -1.17 29.41
C SER A 81 23.13 -1.14 30.93
N PRO A 82 23.57 -2.19 31.66
CA PRO A 82 23.58 -2.12 33.11
C PRO A 82 24.48 -0.96 33.53
N GLN A 83 23.91 0.01 34.26
CA GLN A 83 24.66 1.09 34.89
C GLN A 83 25.67 0.46 35.86
N ASN A 84 26.91 0.32 35.41
CA ASN A 84 28.02 -0.05 36.28
C ASN A 84 28.34 1.16 37.17
N THR A 85 27.62 1.27 38.28
CA THR A 85 27.82 2.27 39.32
C THR A 85 28.94 1.81 40.24
N HIS A 86 30.18 1.81 39.74
CA HIS A 86 31.34 1.86 40.63
C HIS A 86 31.92 3.27 40.60
N ARG A 87 31.42 4.08 41.55
CA ARG A 87 32.10 5.26 42.05
C ARG A 87 33.36 4.80 42.77
N ASP A 88 34.50 5.39 42.41
CA ASP A 88 35.63 5.55 43.32
C ASP A 88 36.10 7.02 43.32
N PRO A 89 36.66 7.51 44.43
CA PRO A 89 36.63 8.93 44.77
C PRO A 89 37.86 9.73 44.31
N ILE A 90 37.55 10.96 43.91
CA ILE A 90 38.31 12.21 43.94
C ILE A 90 39.76 12.14 44.46
N ALA A 91 40.69 12.57 43.59
CA ALA A 91 41.86 13.37 44.00
C ALA A 91 42.11 14.50 42.98
N THR A 92 42.06 15.73 43.48
CA THR A 92 42.59 17.00 42.96
C THR A 92 44.13 16.89 42.81
N ASP A 93 44.90 17.59 41.96
CA ASP A 93 44.88 18.91 41.34
C ASP A 93 45.81 18.88 40.09
N GLY A 94 45.65 19.80 39.12
CA GLY A 94 46.71 20.04 38.13
C GLY A 94 46.31 20.75 36.84
N ASN A 95 46.28 22.08 36.90
CA ASN A 95 46.30 23.09 35.83
C ASN A 95 46.96 22.67 34.48
N GLY A 96 46.26 22.90 33.35
CA GLY A 96 46.80 22.65 32.00
C GLY A 96 45.90 23.06 30.83
N ASN A 97 45.89 24.37 30.53
CA ASN A 97 45.75 25.09 29.25
C ASN A 97 45.18 24.40 27.97
N ASN A 98 44.26 25.14 27.31
CA ASN A 98 43.95 25.23 25.87
C ASN A 98 43.71 23.97 25.01
N GLY A 99 42.47 23.84 24.54
CA GLY A 99 42.11 23.02 23.38
C GLY A 99 40.76 23.46 22.80
N ASN A 100 40.80 24.37 21.83
CA ASN A 100 39.68 24.77 20.98
C ASN A 100 39.19 23.53 20.18
N GLY A 101 38.10 22.91 20.63
CA GLY A 101 37.55 21.68 20.05
C GLY A 101 36.15 21.92 19.47
N ASN A 102 36.06 21.88 18.15
CA ASN A 102 34.84 22.03 17.35
C ASN A 102 33.70 21.11 17.83
N GLY A 103 32.66 21.69 18.44
CA GLY A 103 31.42 21.02 18.85
C GLY A 103 30.45 20.65 17.71
N ALA A 104 30.97 20.43 16.49
CA ALA A 104 30.16 20.07 15.32
C ALA A 104 30.18 18.57 14.97
N GLY A 105 31.14 17.79 15.52
CA GLY A 105 31.29 16.36 15.22
C GLY A 105 30.35 15.43 15.98
N THR A 106 29.86 15.84 17.16
CA THR A 106 29.15 14.93 18.08
C THR A 106 27.70 14.66 17.67
N GLN A 107 26.96 15.66 17.20
CA GLN A 107 25.56 15.46 16.79
C GLN A 107 25.43 14.63 15.52
N GLU A 108 26.39 14.75 14.60
CA GLU A 108 26.35 14.00 13.33
C GLU A 108 26.82 12.55 13.52
N GLU A 109 27.81 12.31 14.38
CA GLU A 109 28.17 10.96 14.82
C GLU A 109 27.08 10.30 15.66
N GLU A 110 26.44 11.02 16.58
CA GLU A 110 25.31 10.49 17.36
C GLU A 110 24.10 10.17 16.48
N ARG A 111 23.77 11.03 15.49
CA ARG A 111 22.74 10.74 14.48
C ARG A 111 23.07 9.49 13.68
N ARG A 112 24.29 9.39 13.12
CA ARG A 112 24.74 8.20 12.38
C ARG A 112 24.72 6.95 13.26
N LYS A 113 25.14 7.05 14.53
CA LYS A 113 25.12 5.93 15.48
C LYS A 113 23.68 5.52 15.83
N SER A 114 22.77 6.47 16.01
CA SER A 114 21.34 6.20 16.25
C SER A 114 20.65 5.57 15.05
N GLU A 115 21.00 5.99 13.82
CA GLU A 115 20.54 5.35 12.57
C GLU A 115 21.05 3.91 12.45
N THR A 116 22.29 3.63 12.84
CA THR A 116 22.84 2.25 12.80
C THR A 116 22.23 1.30 13.82
N THR A 117 21.59 1.80 14.89
CA THR A 117 20.93 0.99 15.93
C THR A 117 19.40 0.97 15.82
N ALA A 118 18.83 1.71 14.89
CA ALA A 118 17.38 1.81 14.74
C ALA A 118 16.84 0.65 13.90
N THR A 119 15.92 -0.12 14.48
CA THR A 119 15.17 -1.13 13.73
C THR A 119 14.01 -0.44 13.01
N ARG A 120 13.84 -0.71 11.70
CA ARG A 120 12.68 -0.25 10.95
C ARG A 120 11.51 -1.20 11.19
N MET A 121 10.40 -0.68 11.67
CA MET A 121 9.15 -1.42 11.86
C MET A 121 8.15 -0.99 10.78
N PRO A 122 7.55 -1.90 10.01
CA PRO A 122 6.47 -1.53 9.10
C PRO A 122 5.23 -1.15 9.92
N VAL A 123 4.61 -0.02 9.59
CA VAL A 123 3.51 0.57 10.37
C VAL A 123 2.31 0.97 9.53
N GLY A 124 2.41 0.92 8.20
CA GLY A 124 1.29 1.17 7.30
C GLY A 124 1.53 0.58 5.92
N VAL A 125 0.45 0.32 5.20
CA VAL A 125 0.48 -0.26 3.86
C VAL A 125 -0.67 0.25 3.02
N VAL A 126 -0.48 0.33 1.70
CA VAL A 126 -1.55 0.44 0.70
C VAL A 126 -1.20 -0.43 -0.51
N ARG A 127 -2.23 -1.03 -1.12
CA ARG A 127 -2.14 -1.79 -2.36
C ARG A 127 -2.80 -1.03 -3.50
N LEU A 128 -2.19 -1.05 -4.67
CA LEU A 128 -2.78 -0.61 -5.94
C LEU A 128 -2.92 -1.83 -6.86
N VAL A 129 -4.15 -2.11 -7.25
CA VAL A 129 -4.48 -3.15 -8.22
C VAL A 129 -4.63 -2.50 -9.60
N PRO A 130 -3.86 -2.94 -10.62
CA PRO A 130 -4.01 -2.43 -11.99
C PRO A 130 -5.22 -3.08 -12.70
N PRO A 131 -5.80 -2.42 -13.72
CA PRO A 131 -6.84 -3.00 -14.57
C PRO A 131 -6.34 -4.24 -15.34
N PRO A 132 -7.22 -5.16 -15.73
CA PRO A 132 -8.68 -5.07 -15.62
C PRO A 132 -9.22 -5.57 -14.27
N HIS A 133 -10.49 -5.29 -14.00
CA HIS A 133 -11.19 -5.65 -12.76
C HIS A 133 -12.49 -6.42 -13.04
N PRO A 134 -12.94 -7.27 -12.11
CA PRO A 134 -14.26 -7.90 -12.20
C PRO A 134 -15.41 -6.89 -12.06
N PRO A 135 -16.66 -7.31 -12.39
CA PRO A 135 -17.84 -6.49 -12.19
C PRO A 135 -17.98 -5.97 -10.75
N HIS A 136 -18.51 -4.76 -10.61
CA HIS A 136 -18.78 -4.14 -9.30
C HIS A 136 -19.73 -5.00 -8.43
N PRO A 137 -19.61 -4.94 -7.10
CA PRO A 137 -20.53 -5.66 -6.22
C PRO A 137 -21.97 -5.19 -6.41
N THR A 138 -22.92 -6.12 -6.36
CA THR A 138 -24.35 -5.76 -6.41
C THR A 138 -24.80 -5.14 -5.09
N PRO A 139 -25.63 -4.08 -5.08
CA PRO A 139 -26.20 -3.53 -3.85
C PRO A 139 -26.88 -4.61 -2.99
N GLY A 140 -26.56 -4.65 -1.70
CA GLY A 140 -27.08 -5.61 -0.72
C GLY A 140 -26.41 -6.99 -0.75
N SER A 141 -25.46 -7.24 -1.65
CA SER A 141 -24.68 -8.48 -1.67
C SER A 141 -23.74 -8.58 -0.46
N SER A 142 -23.30 -9.80 -0.15
CA SER A 142 -22.37 -10.10 0.94
C SER A 142 -21.29 -11.04 0.44
N HIS A 143 -20.03 -10.67 0.65
CA HIS A 143 -18.86 -11.39 0.16
C HIS A 143 -17.90 -11.68 1.31
N ALA A 144 -17.22 -12.83 1.23
CA ALA A 144 -16.15 -13.16 2.18
C ALA A 144 -14.89 -12.32 1.91
N MET A 145 -14.66 -11.94 0.66
CA MET A 145 -13.52 -11.13 0.23
C MET A 145 -13.97 -10.04 -0.73
N ASP A 146 -13.03 -9.19 -1.11
CA ASP A 146 -13.23 -8.21 -2.17
C ASP A 146 -13.73 -8.92 -3.45
N ASN A 147 -14.51 -8.24 -4.27
CA ASN A 147 -15.13 -8.78 -5.50
C ASN A 147 -14.13 -9.24 -6.57
N SER A 148 -12.84 -9.04 -6.31
CA SER A 148 -11.72 -9.61 -7.04
C SER A 148 -11.83 -11.12 -7.21
N GLU A 149 -12.38 -11.89 -6.26
CA GLU A 149 -12.30 -13.36 -6.35
C GLU A 149 -13.27 -13.98 -7.35
N GLY A 150 -12.71 -14.63 -8.38
CA GLY A 150 -13.39 -15.67 -9.17
C GLY A 150 -14.30 -15.20 -10.30
N ALA A 151 -14.54 -13.90 -10.45
CA ALA A 151 -15.20 -13.35 -11.63
C ALA A 151 -14.13 -12.91 -12.65
N PRO A 152 -14.26 -13.30 -13.93
CA PRO A 152 -13.34 -12.80 -14.94
C PRO A 152 -13.48 -11.27 -15.04
N PRO A 153 -12.39 -10.53 -15.28
CA PRO A 153 -12.49 -9.13 -15.62
C PRO A 153 -13.28 -8.95 -16.92
N VAL A 154 -14.32 -8.12 -16.88
CA VAL A 154 -15.20 -7.89 -18.05
C VAL A 154 -15.52 -6.41 -18.17
N ALA A 155 -15.08 -5.81 -19.29
CA ALA A 155 -15.59 -4.53 -19.74
C ALA A 155 -16.99 -4.75 -20.33
N ASP A 156 -18.02 -4.27 -19.64
CA ASP A 156 -19.42 -4.42 -20.04
C ASP A 156 -20.23 -3.17 -19.63
N PRO A 157 -20.79 -2.42 -20.60
CA PRO A 157 -21.66 -1.29 -20.33
C PRO A 157 -22.90 -1.62 -19.50
N SER A 158 -23.26 -2.90 -19.31
CA SER A 158 -24.33 -3.33 -18.42
C SER A 158 -23.97 -3.15 -16.93
N ASN A 159 -22.67 -3.13 -16.60
CA ASN A 159 -22.11 -2.91 -15.26
C ASN A 159 -21.94 -1.43 -14.90
N ARG A 160 -22.53 -0.51 -15.68
CA ARG A 160 -22.43 0.93 -15.43
C ARG A 160 -23.00 1.30 -14.06
N THR A 161 -22.40 2.31 -13.45
CA THR A 161 -22.84 2.92 -12.20
C THR A 161 -23.18 4.40 -12.46
N SER A 162 -23.29 5.21 -11.39
CA SER A 162 -23.51 6.65 -11.55
C SER A 162 -22.23 7.40 -11.95
N MET A 163 -21.06 6.82 -11.71
CA MET A 163 -19.75 7.46 -11.93
C MET A 163 -18.79 6.66 -12.83
N HIS A 164 -19.13 5.43 -13.20
CA HIS A 164 -18.35 4.58 -14.09
C HIS A 164 -19.23 4.01 -15.20
N ASP A 165 -18.73 4.00 -16.43
CA ASP A 165 -19.46 3.57 -17.62
C ASP A 165 -19.51 2.04 -17.82
N GLY A 166 -18.83 1.29 -16.94
CA GLY A 166 -18.68 -0.17 -17.03
C GLY A 166 -17.58 -0.63 -17.98
N VAL A 167 -16.85 0.28 -18.62
CA VAL A 167 -15.86 -0.03 -19.68
C VAL A 167 -14.51 0.62 -19.41
N GLU A 168 -14.47 1.88 -18.96
CA GLU A 168 -13.25 2.65 -18.77
C GLU A 168 -12.28 1.92 -17.80
N PRO A 169 -11.01 1.69 -18.18
CA PRO A 169 -10.02 1.14 -17.27
C PRO A 169 -9.79 2.06 -16.07
N TYR A 170 -9.70 1.44 -14.89
CA TYR A 170 -9.41 2.12 -13.64
C TYR A 170 -8.38 1.34 -12.84
N ILE A 171 -7.74 2.00 -11.87
CA ILE A 171 -6.98 1.31 -10.81
C ILE A 171 -7.82 1.23 -9.56
N LYS A 172 -7.57 0.24 -8.70
CA LYS A 172 -8.21 0.13 -7.40
C LYS A 172 -7.19 0.28 -6.29
N LEU A 173 -7.44 1.20 -5.35
CA LEU A 173 -6.68 1.24 -4.10
C LEU A 173 -7.39 0.38 -3.05
N GLY A 174 -6.64 -0.53 -2.44
CA GLY A 174 -7.13 -1.46 -1.44
C GLY A 174 -6.10 -1.71 -0.36
N ARG A 175 -6.46 -2.56 0.61
CA ARG A 175 -5.58 -2.96 1.72
C ARG A 175 -4.89 -1.78 2.43
N LEU A 176 -5.56 -0.63 2.50
CA LEU A 176 -5.05 0.54 3.21
C LEU A 176 -5.14 0.27 4.72
N ALA A 177 -3.99 0.12 5.37
CA ALA A 177 -3.93 -0.14 6.80
C ALA A 177 -2.84 0.69 7.48
N THR A 178 -3.06 1.02 8.75
CA THR A 178 -2.07 1.65 9.61
C THR A 178 -2.22 1.05 11.00
N VAL A 179 -1.12 0.55 11.55
CA VAL A 179 -1.08 -0.07 12.89
C VAL A 179 -1.63 0.94 13.92
N PRO A 180 -2.51 0.53 14.86
CA PRO A 180 -3.26 1.44 15.74
C PRO A 180 -2.43 2.53 16.42
N VAL A 181 -1.28 2.17 16.99
CA VAL A 181 -0.41 3.09 17.74
C VAL A 181 0.26 4.17 16.88
N PHE A 182 0.23 4.02 15.55
CA PHE A 182 0.80 4.97 14.58
C PHE A 182 -0.28 5.77 13.83
N ARG A 183 -1.56 5.62 14.19
CA ARG A 183 -2.66 6.38 13.58
C ARG A 183 -2.64 7.84 14.01
N GLY A 184 -3.31 8.70 13.23
CA GLY A 184 -3.34 10.16 13.48
C GLY A 184 -2.07 10.90 13.07
N MET A 185 -1.03 10.20 12.61
CA MET A 185 0.24 10.80 12.18
C MET A 185 0.29 11.15 10.67
N GLY A 186 -0.83 11.03 9.96
CA GLY A 186 -0.91 11.34 8.53
C GLY A 186 -0.38 10.24 7.59
N LEU A 187 0.00 9.07 8.11
CA LEU A 187 0.60 7.97 7.34
C LEU A 187 -0.31 7.43 6.22
N SER A 188 -1.61 7.30 6.45
CA SER A 188 -2.54 6.84 5.42
C SER A 188 -2.63 7.81 4.24
N LYS A 189 -2.57 9.12 4.50
CA LYS A 189 -2.53 10.16 3.45
C LYS A 189 -1.22 10.07 2.67
N LEU A 190 -0.11 9.87 3.36
CA LEU A 190 1.21 9.70 2.75
C LEU A 190 1.24 8.48 1.81
N LEU A 191 0.73 7.34 2.26
CA LEU A 191 0.63 6.11 1.47
C LEU A 191 -0.24 6.30 0.21
N VAL A 192 -1.46 6.81 0.39
CA VAL A 192 -2.40 7.06 -0.72
C VAL A 192 -1.78 8.01 -1.73
N ASN A 193 -1.21 9.14 -1.28
CA ASN A 193 -0.57 10.08 -2.20
C ASN A 193 0.62 9.46 -2.93
N SER A 194 1.45 8.68 -2.24
CA SER A 194 2.61 8.02 -2.86
C SER A 194 2.19 7.06 -3.98
N ALA A 195 1.14 6.26 -3.75
CA ALA A 195 0.61 5.36 -4.76
C ALA A 195 -0.01 6.11 -5.96
N LEU A 196 -0.81 7.16 -5.69
CA LEU A 196 -1.46 7.95 -6.74
C LEU A 196 -0.46 8.79 -7.56
N ASP A 197 0.55 9.38 -6.91
CA ASP A 197 1.60 10.15 -7.59
C ASP A 197 2.44 9.21 -8.47
N TRP A 198 2.81 8.03 -7.97
CA TRP A 198 3.50 7.03 -8.78
C TRP A 198 2.66 6.59 -9.98
N ALA A 199 1.38 6.26 -9.79
CA ALA A 199 0.51 5.84 -10.87
C ALA A 199 0.37 6.92 -11.94
N ARG A 200 0.11 8.18 -11.54
CA ARG A 200 0.03 9.35 -12.43
C ARG A 200 1.27 9.49 -13.33
N ASP A 201 2.44 9.21 -12.78
CA ASP A 201 3.72 9.40 -13.46
C ASP A 201 4.15 8.15 -14.25
N ASN A 202 3.44 7.02 -14.10
CA ASN A 202 3.75 5.73 -14.74
C ASN A 202 2.49 5.05 -15.35
N PRO A 203 1.70 5.72 -16.22
CA PRO A 203 0.48 5.14 -16.78
C PRO A 203 0.67 3.87 -17.60
N GLU A 204 1.80 3.72 -18.31
CA GLU A 204 2.13 2.49 -19.05
C GLU A 204 2.48 1.31 -18.13
N ALA A 205 2.93 1.56 -16.90
CA ALA A 205 3.12 0.50 -15.92
C ALA A 205 1.79 0.04 -15.31
N VAL A 206 0.81 0.94 -15.26
CA VAL A 206 -0.56 0.67 -14.79
C VAL A 206 -1.34 -0.14 -15.83
N LEU A 207 -1.35 0.32 -17.08
CA LEU A 207 -1.96 -0.38 -18.20
C LEU A 207 -0.95 -0.40 -19.36
N PRO A 208 -0.18 -1.50 -19.49
CA PRO A 208 0.77 -1.65 -20.58
C PRO A 208 0.08 -1.61 -21.94
N PRO A 209 0.67 -0.93 -22.94
CA PRO A 209 0.11 -0.95 -24.29
C PRO A 209 0.06 -2.38 -24.83
N PRO A 210 -0.94 -2.72 -25.65
CA PRO A 210 -1.04 -4.05 -26.24
C PRO A 210 0.21 -4.36 -27.09
N SER A 211 0.64 -5.63 -27.06
CA SER A 211 1.80 -6.06 -27.84
C SER A 211 1.55 -5.85 -29.34
N PRO A 212 2.60 -5.72 -30.17
CA PRO A 212 2.44 -5.58 -31.63
C PRO A 212 1.58 -6.71 -32.25
N ALA A 213 1.66 -7.92 -31.71
CA ALA A 213 0.84 -9.05 -32.16
C ALA A 213 -0.65 -8.86 -31.85
N VAL A 214 -0.99 -8.33 -30.67
CA VAL A 214 -2.37 -8.02 -30.27
C VAL A 214 -2.92 -6.86 -31.12
N LYS A 215 -2.09 -5.83 -31.35
CA LYS A 215 -2.44 -4.69 -32.22
C LYS A 215 -2.74 -5.15 -33.66
N GLU A 216 -1.89 -6.02 -34.22
CA GLU A 216 -2.08 -6.55 -35.57
C GLU A 216 -3.36 -7.41 -35.67
N ALA A 217 -3.62 -8.26 -34.68
CA ALA A 217 -4.83 -9.07 -34.64
C ALA A 217 -6.10 -8.19 -34.57
N ALA A 218 -6.11 -7.16 -33.72
CA ALA A 218 -7.22 -6.22 -33.62
C ALA A 218 -7.48 -5.47 -34.93
N ARG A 219 -6.41 -5.07 -35.64
CA ARG A 219 -6.49 -4.43 -36.95
C ARG A 219 -7.11 -5.37 -38.00
N LEU A 220 -6.72 -6.63 -38.02
CA LEU A 220 -7.30 -7.64 -38.93
C LEU A 220 -8.79 -7.90 -38.65
N ASP A 221 -9.20 -7.81 -37.39
CA ASP A 221 -10.60 -7.92 -36.97
C ASP A 221 -11.44 -6.65 -37.24
N GLY A 222 -10.85 -5.60 -37.84
CA GLY A 222 -11.52 -4.34 -38.14
C GLY A 222 -11.88 -3.52 -36.89
N LYS A 223 -11.28 -3.83 -35.73
CA LYS A 223 -11.41 -3.00 -34.53
C LYS A 223 -10.54 -1.75 -34.71
N GLY A 224 -11.08 -0.58 -34.33
CA GLY A 224 -10.38 0.69 -34.47
C GLY A 224 -9.07 0.76 -33.65
N GLU A 225 -8.17 1.66 -34.03
CA GLU A 225 -6.86 1.89 -33.37
C GLU A 225 -6.99 2.69 -32.05
N GLU A 226 -8.11 2.64 -31.34
CA GLU A 226 -8.17 3.28 -30.03
C GLU A 226 -7.32 2.47 -29.04
N GLU A 227 -6.17 3.02 -28.69
CA GLU A 227 -5.32 2.45 -27.64
C GLU A 227 -6.05 2.56 -26.30
N GLU A 228 -6.42 1.40 -25.76
CA GLU A 228 -6.93 1.30 -24.40
C GLU A 228 -5.85 1.79 -23.44
N ARG A 229 -6.10 2.94 -22.82
CA ARG A 229 -5.18 3.63 -21.91
C ARG A 229 -5.88 3.96 -20.61
N TRP A 230 -5.14 3.91 -19.51
CA TRP A 230 -5.68 4.33 -18.23
C TRP A 230 -5.70 5.86 -18.14
N MET A 231 -6.90 6.43 -18.05
CA MET A 231 -7.16 7.88 -18.04
C MET A 231 -7.30 8.45 -16.62
N GLY A 232 -6.64 7.83 -15.65
CA GLY A 232 -6.54 8.34 -14.28
C GLY A 232 -7.72 8.02 -13.38
N LEU A 233 -8.63 7.12 -13.77
CA LEU A 233 -9.75 6.72 -12.92
C LEU A 233 -9.26 5.82 -11.77
N VAL A 234 -9.67 6.13 -10.55
CA VAL A 234 -9.28 5.40 -9.34
C VAL A 234 -10.50 5.04 -8.52
N LEU A 235 -10.64 3.76 -8.20
CA LEU A 235 -11.68 3.21 -7.33
C LEU A 235 -11.12 2.93 -5.94
N VAL A 236 -11.97 3.11 -4.92
CA VAL A 236 -11.83 2.45 -3.62
C VAL A 236 -13.14 1.77 -3.24
N HIS A 237 -13.02 0.55 -2.74
CA HIS A 237 -14.06 -0.09 -1.93
C HIS A 237 -13.80 0.34 -0.49
N ALA A 238 -14.49 1.37 -0.04
CA ALA A 238 -14.26 1.96 1.27
C ALA A 238 -15.25 1.39 2.28
N GLN A 239 -14.76 1.03 3.47
CA GLN A 239 -15.66 0.83 4.62
C GLN A 239 -16.45 2.13 4.84
N LYS A 240 -17.78 2.02 4.93
CA LYS A 240 -18.69 3.17 5.02
C LYS A 240 -18.35 4.09 6.20
N ALA A 241 -17.84 3.54 7.30
CA ALA A 241 -17.41 4.29 8.48
C ALA A 241 -16.29 5.31 8.21
N VAL A 242 -15.46 5.10 7.18
CA VAL A 242 -14.33 5.97 6.82
C VAL A 242 -14.55 6.78 5.53
N GLU A 243 -15.78 6.84 5.01
CA GLU A 243 -16.15 7.65 3.83
C GLU A 243 -15.61 9.10 3.92
N LYS A 244 -15.76 9.74 5.08
CA LYS A 244 -15.28 11.12 5.31
C LYS A 244 -13.76 11.25 5.17
N VAL A 245 -13.00 10.20 5.45
CA VAL A 245 -11.54 10.18 5.26
C VAL A 245 -11.23 10.20 3.77
N TRP A 246 -11.87 9.34 2.99
CA TRP A 246 -11.70 9.26 1.54
C TRP A 246 -12.16 10.54 0.82
N LYS A 247 -13.24 11.17 1.28
CA LYS A 247 -13.66 12.51 0.80
C LYS A 247 -12.55 13.56 0.98
N ARG A 248 -11.84 13.54 2.11
CA ARG A 248 -10.67 14.43 2.32
C ARG A 248 -9.48 14.09 1.42
N PHE A 249 -9.41 12.86 0.91
CA PHE A 249 -8.44 12.45 -0.11
C PHE A 249 -8.93 12.72 -1.54
N GLY A 250 -10.08 13.40 -1.70
CA GLY A 250 -10.62 13.80 -3.00
C GLY A 250 -11.41 12.71 -3.72
N PHE A 251 -11.88 11.69 -3.00
CA PHE A 251 -12.80 10.68 -3.55
C PHE A 251 -14.26 11.09 -3.35
N GLU A 252 -15.10 10.71 -4.29
CA GLU A 252 -16.54 10.95 -4.29
C GLU A 252 -17.30 9.64 -4.28
N THR A 253 -18.38 9.56 -3.49
CA THR A 253 -19.18 8.34 -3.35
C THR A 253 -20.02 8.10 -4.59
N ASP A 254 -20.00 6.87 -5.11
CA ASP A 254 -20.85 6.41 -6.20
C ASP A 254 -22.16 5.84 -5.65
N GLU A 255 -23.20 6.68 -5.61
CA GLU A 255 -24.52 6.24 -5.13
C GLU A 255 -25.10 5.10 -5.99
N GLY A 256 -24.66 4.99 -7.26
CA GLY A 256 -25.07 3.93 -8.17
C GLY A 256 -24.52 2.55 -7.82
N MET A 257 -23.41 2.46 -7.08
CA MET A 257 -22.88 1.19 -6.56
C MET A 257 -23.64 0.71 -5.31
N GLY A 258 -24.40 1.60 -4.66
CA GLY A 258 -25.10 1.30 -3.42
C GLY A 258 -24.16 0.88 -2.28
N ILE A 259 -24.69 0.05 -1.37
CA ILE A 259 -23.96 -0.50 -0.23
C ILE A 259 -23.94 -2.01 -0.36
N TRP A 260 -22.81 -2.64 -0.09
CA TRP A 260 -22.68 -4.09 0.04
C TRP A 260 -21.88 -4.44 1.31
N TYR A 261 -21.75 -5.72 1.60
CA TYR A 261 -21.00 -6.22 2.74
C TYR A 261 -19.78 -7.02 2.28
N GLU A 262 -18.63 -6.75 2.88
CA GLU A 262 -17.41 -7.56 2.77
C GLU A 262 -16.94 -7.88 4.19
N GLU A 263 -16.70 -9.15 4.52
CA GLU A 263 -16.33 -9.57 5.88
C GLU A 263 -17.33 -9.10 6.96
N GLY A 264 -18.61 -8.97 6.59
CA GLY A 264 -19.66 -8.45 7.47
C GLY A 264 -19.62 -6.93 7.71
N ILE A 265 -18.76 -6.19 7.01
CA ILE A 265 -18.58 -4.74 7.13
C ILE A 265 -19.25 -4.06 5.93
N GLU A 266 -20.02 -2.99 6.18
CA GLU A 266 -20.62 -2.16 5.13
C GLU A 266 -19.53 -1.45 4.30
N HIS A 267 -19.59 -1.63 2.99
CA HIS A 267 -18.72 -1.00 2.00
C HIS A 267 -19.51 -0.16 1.01
N ILE A 268 -18.84 0.86 0.46
CA ILE A 268 -19.32 1.76 -0.58
C ILE A 268 -18.24 1.97 -1.63
N GLY A 269 -18.65 2.25 -2.86
CA GLY A 269 -17.74 2.58 -3.96
C GLY A 269 -17.45 4.06 -3.96
N MET A 270 -16.19 4.44 -4.10
CA MET A 270 -15.82 5.85 -4.26
C MET A 270 -14.78 6.03 -5.36
N TRP A 271 -14.94 7.08 -6.16
CA TRP A 271 -14.08 7.36 -7.31
C TRP A 271 -13.27 8.63 -7.13
N ARG A 272 -12.10 8.65 -7.75
CA ARG A 272 -11.30 9.86 -7.95
C ARG A 272 -10.69 9.86 -9.34
N ARG A 273 -10.70 11.03 -9.99
CA ARG A 273 -10.01 11.26 -11.27
C ARG A 273 -8.66 11.92 -11.03
N LEU A 274 -7.58 11.34 -11.55
CA LEU A 274 -6.26 11.94 -11.59
C LEU A 274 -6.02 12.64 -12.93
N LYS A 275 -5.24 13.72 -12.90
CA LYS A 275 -4.65 14.29 -14.12
C LYS A 275 -3.36 13.51 -14.44
N VAL A 276 -3.47 12.51 -15.30
CA VAL A 276 -2.35 11.67 -15.75
C VAL A 276 -1.39 12.50 -16.59
N LYS A 277 -0.09 12.21 -16.50
CA LYS A 277 0.91 12.83 -17.37
C LYS A 277 0.63 12.42 -18.82
N GLU A 278 0.46 13.40 -19.71
CA GLU A 278 0.39 13.14 -21.15
C GLU A 278 1.73 12.53 -21.59
N ILE A 279 1.64 11.41 -22.31
CA ILE A 279 2.79 10.72 -22.92
C ILE A 279 3.12 11.39 -24.24
#